data_AF-A0A8J8BPZ8-F1
#
_entry.id   AF-A0A8J8BPZ8-F1
#
_cell.length_a   1.000
_cell.length_b   1.000
_cell.length_c   1.000
_cell.angle_alpha   90.00
_cell.angle_beta   90.00
_cell.angle_gamma   90.00
#
_symmetry.space_group_name_H-M   'P 1'
#
loop_
_entity.id
_entity.type
_entity.pdbx_description
1 polymer ?
#
loop_
_entity_poly.entity_id
_entity_poly.type
_entity_poly.pdbx_seq_one_letter_code
_entity_poly.pdbx_strand_id
1 'polypeptide(L)' 'LLAFTLSFDDFVITFFVAGPGATTLPLKVYSMIKFGVTPEINALSTIIIIVSTVVVFASQAAGRNE' A
#
# COMPACT_ATOMS: atom_id res chain seq x y z
N LEU A 1 9.97 -3.20 7.46
CA LEU A 1 9.90 -2.81 6.03
C LEU A 1 9.69 -4.01 5.11
N LEU A 2 10.45 -5.11 5.23
CA LEU A 2 10.29 -6.30 4.39
C LEU A 2 8.84 -6.81 4.26
N ALA A 3 8.10 -6.93 5.37
CA ALA A 3 6.71 -7.38 5.33
C ALA A 3 5.76 -6.43 4.55
N PHE A 4 6.03 -5.12 4.56
CA PHE A 4 5.28 -4.13 3.79
C PHE A 4 5.64 -4.19 2.30
N THR A 5 6.93 -4.28 1.99
CA THR A 5 7.41 -4.47 0.60
C THR A 5 6.88 -5.77 0.00
N LEU A 6 6.88 -6.87 0.77
CA LEU A 6 6.29 -8.15 0.38
C LEU A 6 4.79 -8.05 0.07
N SER A 7 4.02 -7.26 0.84
CA SER A 7 2.59 -7.09 0.59
C SER A 7 2.28 -6.35 -0.73
N PHE A 8 3.21 -5.53 -1.22
CA PHE A 8 3.11 -4.88 -2.53
C PHE A 8 3.55 -5.81 -3.68
N ASP A 9 4.52 -6.70 -3.44
CA ASP A 9 4.99 -7.70 -4.41
C ASP A 9 3.92 -8.77 -4.68
N ASP A 10 3.27 -9.28 -3.62
CA ASP A 10 2.19 -10.26 -3.71
C ASP A 10 0.89 -9.72 -4.36
N PHE A 11 0.82 -8.42 -4.69
CA PHE A 11 -0.33 -7.83 -5.39
C PHE A 11 -0.62 -8.51 -6.73
N VAL A 12 0.41 -8.80 -7.52
CA VAL A 12 0.21 -9.37 -8.86
C VAL A 12 -0.39 -10.77 -8.76
N ILE A 13 0.13 -11.59 -7.85
CA ILE A 13 -0.36 -12.95 -7.61
C ILE A 13 -1.78 -12.89 -7.05
N THR A 14 -2.01 -12.06 -6.03
CA THR A 14 -3.35 -11.90 -5.45
C THR A 14 -4.35 -11.30 -6.42
N PHE A 15 -3.95 -10.49 -7.41
CA PHE A 15 -4.86 -9.96 -8.43
C PHE A 15 -5.44 -11.04 -9.35
N PHE A 16 -4.63 -12.04 -9.70
CA PHE A 16 -5.07 -13.14 -10.57
C PHE A 16 -5.68 -14.33 -9.80
N VAL A 17 -5.36 -14.47 -8.51
CA VAL A 17 -5.86 -15.57 -7.65
C VAL A 17 -7.06 -15.15 -6.78
N ALA A 18 -7.24 -13.86 -6.51
CA ALA A 18 -8.37 -13.34 -5.74
C ALA A 18 -9.71 -13.67 -6.42
N GLY A 19 -10.51 -14.50 -5.77
CA GLY A 19 -11.91 -14.69 -6.14
C GLY A 19 -12.76 -13.44 -5.92
N PRO A 20 -13.93 -13.33 -6.56
CA PRO A 20 -14.83 -12.18 -6.40
C PRO A 20 -15.15 -11.96 -4.92
N GLY A 21 -14.76 -10.79 -4.39
CA GLY A 21 -14.98 -10.39 -2.99
C GLY A 21 -13.74 -10.33 -2.10
N ALA A 22 -12.56 -10.77 -2.55
CA ALA A 22 -11.32 -10.61 -1.77
C ALA A 22 -10.80 -9.16 -1.87
N THR A 23 -10.81 -8.41 -0.76
CA THR A 23 -10.31 -7.02 -0.72
C THR A 23 -9.03 -6.92 0.10
N THR A 24 -7.87 -7.14 -0.52
CA THR A 24 -6.59 -6.73 0.08
C THR A 24 -6.39 -5.23 -0.13
N LEU A 25 -5.57 -4.60 0.71
CA LEU A 25 -5.27 -3.16 0.67
C LEU A 25 -4.85 -2.69 -0.74
N PRO A 26 -3.92 -3.37 -1.44
CA PRO A 26 -3.51 -3.01 -2.80
C PRO A 26 -4.62 -3.24 -3.84
N LEU A 27 -5.38 -4.34 -3.71
CA LEU A 27 -6.47 -4.67 -4.64
C LEU A 27 -7.62 -3.66 -4.55
N LYS A 28 -7.92 -3.18 -3.34
CA LYS A 28 -8.93 -2.14 -3.12
C LYS A 28 -8.48 -0.80 -3.70
N VAL A 29 -7.22 -0.41 -3.51
CA VAL A 29 -6.67 0.82 -4.13
C VAL A 29 -6.73 0.73 -5.66
N TYR A 30 -6.32 -0.39 -6.24
CA TYR A 30 -6.39 -0.61 -7.70
C TYR A 30 -7.82 -0.57 -8.23
N SER A 31 -8.75 -1.25 -7.53
CA SER A 31 -10.17 -1.25 -7.88
C SER A 31 -10.76 0.16 -7.85
N MET A 32 -10.49 0.93 -6.80
CA MET A 32 -10.99 2.31 -6.69
C MET A 32 -10.44 3.20 -7.81
N ILE A 33 -9.15 3.08 -8.17
CA ILE A 33 -8.57 3.85 -9.29
C ILE A 33 -9.24 3.51 -10.62
N LYS A 34 -9.59 2.23 -10.85
CA LYS A 34 -10.26 1.76 -12.07
C LYS A 34 -11.68 2.31 -12.24
N PHE A 35 -12.40 2.56 -11.14
CA PHE A 35 -13.78 3.09 -11.16
C PHE A 35 -13.86 4.63 -11.19
N GLY A 36 -12.72 5.32 -11.11
CA GLY A 36 -12.61 6.78 -11.19
C GLY A 36 -11.99 7.40 -9.94
N VAL A 37 -11.28 8.52 -10.12
CA VAL A 37 -10.62 9.25 -9.02
C VAL A 37 -11.65 9.99 -8.17
N THR A 38 -12.12 9.36 -7.10
CA THR A 38 -12.92 10.01 -6.06
C THR A 38 -12.01 10.70 -5.03
N PRO A 39 -12.48 11.76 -4.34
CA PRO A 39 -11.72 12.44 -3.28
C PRO A 39 -11.19 11.49 -2.19
N GLU A 40 -11.88 10.36 -1.98
CA GLU A 40 -11.52 9.30 -1.05
C GLU A 40 -10.20 8.60 -1.42
N ILE A 41 -9.94 8.40 -2.72
CA ILE A 41 -8.68 7.79 -3.21
C ILE A 41 -7.51 8.73 -2.95
N ASN A 42 -7.71 10.03 -3.16
CA ASN A 42 -6.68 11.02 -2.91
C ASN A 42 -6.33 11.07 -1.41
N ALA A 43 -7.34 11.08 -0.53
CA ALA A 43 -7.14 11.01 0.91
C ALA A 43 -6.38 9.73 1.34
N LEU A 44 -6.76 8.58 0.80
CA LEU A 44 -6.09 7.31 1.08
C LEU A 44 -4.64 7.31 0.59
N SER A 45 -4.39 7.84 -0.61
CA SER A 45 -3.04 7.96 -1.20
C SER A 45 -2.13 8.85 -0.34
N THR A 46 -2.64 9.97 0.15
CA THR A 46 -1.90 10.85 1.07
C THR A 46 -1.54 10.13 2.36
N ILE A 47 -2.47 9.37 2.95
CA ILE A 47 -2.21 8.59 4.18
C ILE A 47 -1.12 7.54 3.93
N ILE A 48 -1.21 6.79 2.83
CA ILE A 48 -0.22 5.75 2.49
C ILE A 48 1.17 6.37 2.30
N ILE A 49 1.26 7.53 1.64
CA ILE A 49 2.52 8.26 1.46
C ILE A 49 3.07 8.72 2.81
N ILE A 50 2.26 9.35 3.66
CA ILE A 50 2.69 9.83 4.98
C ILE A 50 3.21 8.67 5.83
N VAL A 51 2.46 7.57 5.90
CA VAL A 51 2.86 6.38 6.66
C VAL A 51 4.18 5.81 6.13
N SER A 52 4.30 5.68 4.80
CA SER A 52 5.54 5.18 4.19
C SER A 52 6.72 6.09 4.48
N THR A 53 6.53 7.42 4.39
CA THR A 53 7.56 8.41 4.72
C THR A 53 7.97 8.29 6.19
N VAL A 54 7.02 8.23 7.13
CA VAL A 54 7.31 8.09 8.57
C VAL A 54 8.08 6.80 8.84
N VAL A 55 7.68 5.68 8.27
CA VAL A 55 8.36 4.39 8.46
C VAL A 55 9.77 4.42 7.88
N VAL A 56 9.98 5.03 6.72
CA VAL A 56 11.32 5.19 6.12
C VAL A 56 12.20 6.09 6.99
N PHE A 57 11.70 7.24 7.43
CA PHE A 57 12.45 8.14 8.31
C PHE A 57 12.77 7.50 9.67
N ALA A 58 11.82 6.78 10.26
CA ALA A 58 12.04 6.02 11.49
C ALA A 58 13.08 4.91 11.30
N SER A 59 13.03 4.18 10.18
CA SER A 59 14.02 3.16 9.85
C SER A 59 15.42 3.75 9.62
N GLN A 60 15.51 4.91 8.97
CA GLN A 60 16.78 5.63 8.75
C GLN A 60 17.34 6.21 10.06
N ALA A 61 16.48 6.70 10.95
CA ALA A 61 16.89 7.17 12.27
C ALA A 61 17.34 6.02 13.18
N ALA A 62 16.65 4.88 13.13
CA ALA A 62 17.03 3.68 13.89
C ALA A 62 18.34 3.06 13.37
N GLY A 63 18.54 3.00 12.05
CA GLY A 63 19.77 2.49 11.44
C GLY A 63 20.96 3.46 11.51
N ARG A 64 20.77 4.68 11.99
CA ARG A 64 21.85 5.66 12.26
C ARG A 64 22.35 5.61 13.71
N ASN A 65 21.70 4.80 14.55
CA ASN A 65 22.11 4.52 15.93
C ASN A 65 22.96 3.23 16.05
N GLU A 66 23.37 2.65 14.92
CA GLU A 66 24.44 1.64 14.81
C GLU A 66 25.67 2.28 14.17
#